data_AF-D5T4Q3-F1
#
_entry.id   AF-D5T4Q3-F1
#
_cell.length_a   1.000
_cell.length_b   1.000
_cell.length_c   1.000
_cell.angle_alpha   90.00
_cell.angle_beta   90.00
_cell.angle_gamma   90.00
#
_symmetry.space_group_name_H-M   'P 1'
#
loop_
_entity.id
_entity.type
_entity.pdbx_description
1 polymer ?
#
loop_
_entity_poly.entity_id
_entity_poly.type
_entity_poly.pdbx_seq_one_letter_code
_entity_poly.pdbx_strand_id
1 'polypeptide(L)'
;MIKKWLLRNLIGVIMTVSILTTTFLLVYSLANKNKITTYPNQVQLRSGPGRQYSATASLKRGTNLIIMSKTRGWYKVRRTDNEQIGWVAGWVAESKTLRTATPISEATIVLDPGHGGVPSKKYDGLSGDNGSSSANGKFFEKTYTLRTARHMRTALQKTGARVLMTRDKDVLIPLLHIPRLAEKYQADAQISIHFDHAGNENGTTEASGISQYYYHKNGKALTQALNTSLNHLPINNRGMDDAQYVVLDKVTRPATLLELGYINNPSNFKLIRTTKYQQQVAQLTVQGLATYFKQNTEMK
;
A
#
# COMPACT_ATOMS: atom_id res chain seq x y z
N MET A 1 53.89 -5.04 -44.59
CA MET A 1 54.50 -4.94 -43.24
C MET A 1 53.54 -5.31 -42.11
N ILE A 2 52.38 -4.65 -41.99
CA ILE A 2 51.41 -4.86 -40.89
C ILE A 2 50.94 -6.32 -40.73
N LYS A 3 50.63 -7.00 -41.84
CA LYS A 3 50.16 -8.41 -41.80
C LYS A 3 51.18 -9.37 -41.18
N LYS A 4 52.48 -9.21 -41.49
CA LYS A 4 53.57 -10.01 -40.92
C LYS A 4 53.80 -9.70 -39.43
N TRP A 5 53.63 -8.43 -39.04
CA TRP A 5 53.72 -8.00 -37.64
C TRP A 5 52.57 -8.56 -36.79
N LEU A 6 51.34 -8.52 -37.30
CA LEU A 6 50.15 -9.08 -36.64
C LEU A 6 50.28 -10.59 -36.42
N LEU A 7 50.79 -11.33 -37.42
CA LEU A 7 51.02 -12.77 -37.29
C LEU A 7 52.11 -13.11 -36.25
N ARG A 8 53.19 -12.31 -36.17
CA ARG A 8 54.23 -12.48 -35.15
C ARG A 8 53.77 -12.15 -33.73
N ASN A 9 52.77 -11.27 -33.58
CA ASN A 9 52.27 -10.81 -32.28
C ASN A 9 50.83 -11.30 -32.01
N LEU A 10 50.40 -12.37 -32.68
CA LEU A 10 49.00 -12.79 -32.72
C LEU A 10 48.41 -13.01 -31.32
N ILE A 11 49.15 -13.63 -30.41
CA ILE A 11 48.72 -13.87 -29.02
C ILE A 11 48.48 -12.54 -28.28
N GLY A 12 49.41 -11.59 -28.40
CA GLY A 12 49.27 -10.26 -27.77
C GLY A 12 48.11 -9.46 -28.34
N VAL A 13 47.88 -9.56 -29.66
CA VAL A 13 46.72 -8.94 -30.34
C VAL A 13 45.42 -9.57 -29.85
N ILE A 14 45.34 -10.91 -29.76
CA ILE A 14 44.17 -11.63 -29.25
C ILE A 14 43.88 -11.25 -27.79
N MET A 15 44.89 -11.25 -26.91
CA MET A 15 44.71 -10.85 -25.52
C MET A 15 44.23 -9.40 -25.41
N THR A 16 44.81 -8.48 -26.18
CA THR A 16 44.40 -7.06 -26.17
C THR A 16 42.96 -6.90 -26.62
N VAL A 17 42.55 -7.55 -27.72
CA VAL A 17 41.16 -7.53 -28.20
C VAL A 17 40.22 -8.18 -27.19
N SER A 18 40.62 -9.27 -26.54
CA SER A 18 39.82 -9.95 -25.51
C SER A 18 39.61 -9.09 -24.26
N ILE A 19 40.66 -8.40 -23.79
CA ILE A 19 40.56 -7.47 -22.66
C ILE A 19 39.66 -6.28 -23.01
N LEU A 20 39.84 -5.68 -24.20
CA LEU A 20 39.03 -4.55 -24.66
C LEU A 20 37.54 -4.93 -24.78
N THR A 21 37.25 -6.08 -25.38
CA THR A 21 35.87 -6.56 -25.52
C THR A 21 35.24 -6.90 -24.18
N THR A 22 35.97 -7.57 -23.28
CA THR A 22 35.48 -7.88 -21.93
C THR A 22 35.23 -6.61 -21.12
N THR A 23 36.14 -5.64 -21.18
CA THR A 23 36.00 -4.35 -20.50
C THR A 23 34.81 -3.57 -21.04
N PHE A 24 34.64 -3.52 -22.37
CA PHE A 24 33.49 -2.89 -23.00
C PHE A 24 32.17 -3.56 -22.56
N LEU A 25 32.10 -4.90 -22.57
CA LEU A 25 30.93 -5.64 -22.13
C LEU A 25 30.61 -5.40 -20.64
N LEU A 26 31.63 -5.35 -19.79
CA LEU A 26 31.48 -5.05 -18.36
C LEU A 26 30.95 -3.62 -18.15
N VAL A 27 31.56 -2.63 -18.80
CA VAL A 27 31.13 -1.23 -18.72
C VAL A 27 29.71 -1.07 -19.25
N TYR A 28 29.39 -1.68 -20.40
CA TYR A 28 28.05 -1.66 -20.97
C TYR A 28 27.02 -2.32 -20.04
N SER A 29 27.36 -3.48 -19.49
CA SER A 29 26.51 -4.19 -18.52
C SER A 29 26.25 -3.34 -17.27
N LEU A 30 27.30 -2.76 -16.68
CA LEU A 30 27.20 -1.88 -15.51
C LEU A 30 26.41 -0.60 -15.81
N ALA A 31 26.63 0.03 -16.97
CA ALA A 31 25.93 1.23 -17.40
C ALA A 31 24.44 0.98 -17.64
N ASN A 32 24.04 -0.24 -18.01
CA ASN A 32 22.65 -0.59 -18.28
C ASN A 32 21.93 -1.26 -17.11
N LYS A 33 22.67 -1.83 -16.13
CA LYS A 33 22.10 -2.50 -14.95
C LYS A 33 21.14 -1.64 -14.14
N ASN A 34 21.33 -0.32 -14.18
CA ASN A 34 20.53 0.65 -13.44
C ASN A 34 19.58 1.47 -14.33
N LYS A 35 19.30 1.06 -15.57
CA LYS A 35 18.36 1.76 -16.44
C LYS A 35 16.97 1.14 -16.38
N ILE A 36 15.94 2.00 -16.37
CA ILE A 36 14.55 1.59 -16.57
C ILE A 36 13.89 2.51 -17.59
N THR A 37 12.84 1.99 -18.23
CA THR A 37 11.98 2.76 -19.13
C THR A 37 10.57 2.77 -18.53
N THR A 38 9.95 3.95 -18.44
CA THR A 38 8.59 4.06 -17.91
C THR A 38 7.58 3.31 -18.78
N TYR A 39 6.74 2.47 -18.17
CA TYR A 39 5.67 1.74 -18.86
C TYR A 39 4.34 2.51 -18.95
N PRO A 40 3.77 3.02 -17.84
CA PRO A 40 2.56 3.84 -17.92
C PRO A 40 2.89 5.26 -18.39
N ASN A 41 1.88 5.93 -18.96
CA ASN A 41 1.91 7.38 -19.14
C ASN A 41 1.71 8.10 -17.80
N GLN A 42 2.13 9.37 -17.72
CA GLN A 42 1.93 10.26 -16.57
C GLN A 42 2.62 9.85 -15.27
N VAL A 43 3.76 9.15 -15.34
CA VAL A 43 4.56 8.87 -14.13
C VAL A 43 5.09 10.18 -13.58
N GLN A 44 4.74 10.54 -12.35
CA GLN A 44 5.20 11.79 -11.76
C GLN A 44 6.66 11.66 -11.33
N LEU A 45 7.49 12.60 -11.79
CA LEU A 45 8.81 12.85 -11.23
C LEU A 45 8.64 13.85 -10.08
N ARG A 46 9.10 13.49 -8.89
CA ARG A 46 8.90 14.26 -7.66
C ARG A 46 10.21 14.77 -7.08
N SER A 47 10.14 15.83 -6.29
CA SER A 47 11.29 16.39 -5.57
C SER A 47 11.83 15.46 -4.46
N GLY A 48 11.01 14.52 -3.97
CA GLY A 48 11.39 13.54 -2.94
C GLY A 48 10.61 12.22 -3.02
N PRO A 49 10.99 11.20 -2.21
CA PRO A 49 10.41 9.86 -2.24
C PRO A 49 9.08 9.79 -1.50
N GLY A 50 7.99 10.16 -2.18
CA GLY A 50 6.64 10.13 -1.61
C GLY A 50 5.71 11.14 -2.28
N ARG A 51 4.41 10.94 -2.14
CA ARG A 51 3.41 11.85 -2.73
C ARG A 51 3.32 13.18 -2.01
N GLN A 52 3.82 13.26 -0.78
CA GLN A 52 3.91 14.52 -0.05
C GLN A 52 4.82 15.56 -0.72
N TYR A 53 5.77 15.10 -1.55
CA TYR A 53 6.69 15.95 -2.29
C TYR A 53 6.09 16.42 -3.61
N SER A 54 6.41 17.65 -4.00
CA SER A 54 5.93 18.29 -5.23
C SER A 54 6.33 17.50 -6.48
N ALA A 55 5.41 17.40 -7.43
CA ALA A 55 5.71 16.89 -8.77
C ALA A 55 6.45 17.97 -9.56
N THR A 56 7.60 17.63 -10.11
CA THR A 56 8.46 18.53 -10.91
C THR A 56 8.33 18.26 -12.41
N ALA A 57 7.81 17.08 -12.80
CA ALA A 57 7.48 16.75 -14.18
C ALA A 57 6.50 15.56 -14.23
N SER A 58 5.80 15.42 -15.36
CA SER A 58 4.99 14.25 -15.71
C SER A 58 5.64 13.52 -16.89
N LEU A 59 6.06 12.28 -16.67
CA LEU A 59 6.82 11.50 -17.64
C LEU A 59 5.88 10.68 -18.52
N LYS A 60 6.16 10.66 -19.82
CA LYS A 60 5.43 9.84 -20.80
C LYS A 60 5.90 8.39 -20.71
N ARG A 61 5.14 7.47 -21.29
CA ARG A 61 5.62 6.11 -21.55
C ARG A 61 6.87 6.17 -22.44
N GLY A 62 7.86 5.33 -22.17
CA GLY A 62 9.09 5.28 -22.96
C GLY A 62 10.21 6.20 -22.45
N THR A 63 10.00 6.98 -21.39
CA THR A 63 11.05 7.82 -20.81
C THR A 63 12.13 6.94 -20.17
N ASN A 64 13.37 7.11 -20.62
CA ASN A 64 14.52 6.39 -20.11
C ASN A 64 15.10 7.09 -18.87
N LEU A 65 15.31 6.29 -17.81
CA LEU A 65 15.73 6.73 -16.49
C LEU A 65 16.93 5.92 -16.04
N ILE A 66 17.93 6.59 -15.45
CA ILE A 66 19.05 5.96 -14.75
C ILE A 66 18.74 6.02 -13.25
N ILE A 67 18.59 4.87 -12.61
CA ILE A 67 18.40 4.73 -11.16
C ILE A 67 19.72 5.05 -10.46
N MET A 68 19.67 6.04 -9.57
CA MET A 68 20.79 6.48 -8.74
C MET A 68 20.74 5.87 -7.34
N SER A 69 19.54 5.70 -6.77
CA SER A 69 19.33 5.08 -5.46
C SER A 69 17.90 4.58 -5.29
N LYS A 70 17.68 3.64 -4.38
CA LYS A 70 16.35 3.12 -4.02
C LYS A 70 16.11 3.33 -2.53
N THR A 71 14.93 3.85 -2.15
CA THR A 71 14.53 3.93 -0.75
C THR A 71 13.04 3.73 -0.61
N ARG A 72 12.60 2.88 0.32
CA ARG A 72 11.18 2.66 0.63
C ARG A 72 10.31 2.44 -0.62
N GLY A 73 10.84 1.77 -1.66
CA GLY A 73 10.17 1.48 -2.95
C GLY A 73 10.10 2.65 -3.95
N TRP A 74 10.69 3.79 -3.63
CA TRP A 74 10.91 4.92 -4.54
C TRP A 74 12.30 4.88 -5.12
N TYR A 75 12.44 5.32 -6.37
CA TYR A 75 13.71 5.42 -7.06
C TYR A 75 14.10 6.87 -7.26
N LYS A 76 15.30 7.23 -6.84
CA LYS A 76 15.95 8.45 -7.31
C LYS A 76 16.48 8.16 -8.70
N VAL A 77 16.06 8.96 -9.67
CA VAL A 77 16.37 8.74 -11.08
C VAL A 77 16.92 10.01 -11.70
N ARG A 78 17.81 9.84 -12.67
CA ARG A 78 18.24 10.87 -13.62
C ARG A 78 17.66 10.53 -14.99
N ARG A 79 16.97 11.48 -15.61
CA ARG A 79 16.46 11.33 -16.97
C ARG A 79 17.59 11.39 -17.98
N THR A 80 17.53 10.61 -19.05
CA THR A 80 18.56 10.62 -20.10
C THR A 80 18.29 11.63 -21.22
N ASP A 81 17.10 12.21 -21.28
CA ASP A 81 16.70 13.16 -22.32
C ASP A 81 17.09 14.60 -21.99
N ASN A 82 17.12 14.97 -20.70
CA ASN A 82 17.44 16.32 -20.25
C ASN A 82 18.24 16.37 -18.92
N GLU A 83 18.77 15.25 -18.46
CA GLU A 83 19.58 15.14 -17.23
C GLU A 83 18.87 15.53 -15.91
N GLN A 84 17.57 15.83 -15.94
CA GLN A 84 16.81 16.21 -14.75
C GLN A 84 16.75 15.03 -13.74
N ILE A 85 16.98 15.36 -12.47
CA ILE A 85 16.97 14.40 -11.36
C ILE A 85 15.69 14.56 -10.55
N GLY A 86 15.11 13.44 -10.12
CA GLY A 86 13.97 13.42 -9.20
C GLY A 86 13.66 12.02 -8.72
N TRP A 87 12.45 11.82 -8.18
CA TRP A 87 11.99 10.57 -7.63
C TRP A 87 10.74 10.05 -8.33
N VAL A 88 10.70 8.75 -8.59
CA VAL A 88 9.52 8.06 -9.15
C VAL A 88 9.12 6.90 -8.26
N ALA A 89 7.83 6.60 -8.18
CA ALA A 89 7.36 5.39 -7.52
C ALA A 89 7.80 4.18 -8.35
N GLY A 90 8.66 3.33 -7.79
CA GLY A 90 9.29 2.24 -8.55
C GLY A 90 8.27 1.25 -9.10
N TRP A 91 7.24 0.92 -8.31
CA TRP A 91 6.16 0.03 -8.70
C TRP A 91 5.27 0.62 -9.81
N VAL A 92 5.15 1.95 -9.91
CA VAL A 92 4.41 2.60 -11.00
C VAL A 92 5.27 2.61 -12.27
N ALA A 93 6.52 3.07 -12.16
CA ALA A 93 7.43 3.19 -13.30
C ALA A 93 7.65 1.84 -14.03
N GLU A 94 7.72 0.75 -13.27
CA GLU A 94 7.94 -0.61 -13.80
C GLU A 94 6.64 -1.35 -14.20
N SER A 95 5.45 -0.80 -13.90
CA SER A 95 4.20 -1.53 -14.11
C SER A 95 3.85 -1.66 -15.59
N LYS A 96 3.96 -2.88 -16.12
CA LYS A 96 3.57 -3.22 -17.49
C LYS A 96 2.06 -3.29 -17.70
N THR A 97 1.28 -3.43 -16.62
CA THR A 97 -0.16 -3.60 -16.68
C THR A 97 -0.91 -2.26 -16.59
N LEU A 98 -0.32 -1.25 -15.94
CA LEU A 98 -0.89 0.09 -15.89
C LEU A 98 -0.63 0.82 -17.21
N ARG A 99 -1.70 1.37 -17.79
CA ARG A 99 -1.60 2.23 -18.99
C ARG A 99 -1.25 3.67 -18.66
N THR A 100 -1.81 4.18 -17.57
CA THR A 100 -1.65 5.56 -17.12
C THR A 100 -1.55 5.56 -15.59
N ALA A 101 -0.59 6.30 -15.06
CA ALA A 101 -0.44 6.54 -13.64
C ALA A 101 -1.52 7.52 -13.15
N THR A 102 -2.05 7.23 -11.97
CA THR A 102 -3.06 8.02 -11.28
C THR A 102 -2.55 8.41 -9.90
N PRO A 103 -3.17 9.39 -9.22
CA PRO A 103 -2.82 9.73 -7.85
C PRO A 103 -2.79 8.50 -6.93
N ILE A 104 -3.83 7.64 -6.97
CA ILE A 104 -3.88 6.43 -6.14
C ILE A 104 -2.78 5.40 -6.50
N SER A 105 -2.39 5.30 -7.78
CA SER A 105 -1.33 4.37 -8.18
C SER A 105 0.03 4.68 -7.55
N GLU A 106 0.31 5.96 -7.27
CA GLU A 106 1.53 6.39 -6.58
C GLU A 106 1.46 6.22 -5.06
N ALA A 107 0.31 5.82 -4.51
CA ALA A 107 0.11 5.76 -3.07
C ALA A 107 0.72 4.49 -2.47
N THR A 108 1.29 4.63 -1.27
CA THR A 108 1.54 3.52 -0.35
C THR A 108 0.42 3.45 0.69
N ILE A 109 -0.29 2.33 0.75
CA ILE A 109 -1.43 2.12 1.64
C ILE A 109 -1.10 0.98 2.60
N VAL A 110 -1.25 1.22 3.89
CA VAL A 110 -1.16 0.17 4.92
C VAL A 110 -2.57 -0.26 5.28
N LEU A 111 -2.83 -1.56 5.18
CA LEU A 111 -4.03 -2.21 5.67
C LEU A 111 -3.70 -2.97 6.94
N ASP A 112 -4.47 -2.71 7.98
CA ASP A 112 -4.35 -3.37 9.26
C ASP A 112 -5.62 -4.18 9.55
N PRO A 113 -5.63 -5.50 9.28
CA PRO A 113 -6.71 -6.35 9.71
C PRO A 113 -6.62 -6.55 11.22
N GLY A 114 -7.55 -6.00 11.98
CA GLY A 114 -7.53 -6.02 13.45
C GLY A 114 -7.43 -7.42 14.06
N HIS A 115 -6.86 -7.49 15.26
CA HIS A 115 -6.66 -8.73 16.05
C HIS A 115 -5.76 -9.76 15.37
N GLY A 116 -5.88 -11.04 15.74
CA GLY A 116 -5.20 -12.16 15.08
C GLY A 116 -4.43 -13.06 16.03
N GLY A 117 -4.07 -14.24 15.53
CA GLY A 117 -3.34 -15.24 16.27
C GLY A 117 -4.25 -16.15 17.10
N VAL A 118 -3.69 -17.26 17.54
CA VAL A 118 -4.39 -18.24 18.39
C VAL A 118 -4.15 -17.86 19.87
N PRO A 119 -5.19 -17.73 20.72
CA PRO A 119 -5.02 -17.28 22.10
C PRO A 119 -4.04 -18.11 22.95
N SER A 120 -3.93 -19.41 22.68
CA SER A 120 -2.97 -20.30 23.36
C SER A 120 -1.52 -20.18 22.86
N LYS A 121 -1.26 -19.40 21.79
CA LYS A 121 0.07 -19.19 21.23
C LYS A 121 0.58 -17.79 21.55
N LYS A 122 1.91 -17.67 21.66
CA LYS A 122 2.61 -16.41 21.89
C LYS A 122 3.16 -15.82 20.59
N TYR A 123 3.03 -14.51 20.45
CA TYR A 123 3.51 -13.68 19.35
C TYR A 123 4.22 -12.48 19.98
N ASP A 124 5.55 -12.46 19.93
CA ASP A 124 6.36 -11.47 20.66
C ASP A 124 6.00 -11.35 22.15
N GLY A 125 5.73 -12.49 22.80
CA GLY A 125 5.32 -12.57 24.21
C GLY A 125 3.84 -12.32 24.49
N LEU A 126 3.06 -11.85 23.50
CA LEU A 126 1.63 -11.58 23.64
C LEU A 126 0.79 -12.80 23.22
N SER A 127 -0.30 -13.08 23.94
CA SER A 127 -1.28 -14.10 23.53
C SER A 127 -2.07 -13.63 22.32
N GLY A 128 -2.40 -14.53 21.40
CA GLY A 128 -3.27 -14.21 20.27
C GLY A 128 -4.63 -13.66 20.70
N ASP A 129 -5.22 -12.86 19.82
CA ASP A 129 -6.46 -12.13 20.09
C ASP A 129 -7.52 -12.51 19.03
N ASN A 130 -8.67 -12.99 19.49
CA ASN A 130 -9.79 -13.33 18.61
C ASN A 130 -10.54 -12.09 18.11
N GLY A 131 -10.39 -10.96 18.81
CA GLY A 131 -11.36 -9.86 18.76
C GLY A 131 -12.73 -10.32 19.26
N SER A 132 -13.75 -9.58 18.87
CA SER A 132 -15.13 -9.88 19.25
C SER A 132 -15.66 -11.15 18.57
N SER A 133 -16.74 -11.72 19.13
CA SER A 133 -17.40 -12.90 18.58
C SER A 133 -18.80 -12.61 18.07
N SER A 134 -19.25 -13.39 17.08
CA SER A 134 -20.66 -13.43 16.70
C SER A 134 -21.56 -13.84 17.87
N ALA A 135 -22.86 -13.58 17.76
CA ALA A 135 -23.83 -13.83 18.84
C ALA A 135 -23.87 -15.27 19.39
N ASN A 136 -23.39 -16.26 18.63
CA ASN A 136 -23.32 -17.66 19.08
C ASN A 136 -21.93 -18.09 19.55
N GLY A 137 -20.97 -17.17 19.65
CA GLY A 137 -19.58 -17.43 20.06
C GLY A 137 -18.72 -18.24 19.07
N LYS A 138 -19.24 -18.61 17.91
CA LYS A 138 -18.55 -19.54 16.98
C LYS A 138 -17.63 -18.86 15.97
N PHE A 139 -17.86 -17.58 15.69
CA PHE A 139 -17.14 -16.86 14.66
C PHE A 139 -16.48 -15.61 15.23
N PHE A 140 -15.20 -15.43 14.93
CA PHE A 140 -14.37 -14.39 15.53
C PHE A 140 -14.00 -13.30 14.53
N GLU A 141 -13.97 -12.07 15.02
CA GLU A 141 -13.68 -10.84 14.27
C GLU A 141 -12.40 -10.94 13.47
N LYS A 142 -11.30 -11.44 14.06
CA LYS A 142 -10.00 -11.61 13.40
C LYS A 142 -10.05 -12.31 12.04
N THR A 143 -11.05 -13.16 11.84
CA THR A 143 -11.26 -13.92 10.60
C THR A 143 -11.83 -13.01 9.51
N TYR A 144 -12.82 -12.20 9.85
CA TYR A 144 -13.51 -11.33 8.89
C TYR A 144 -12.72 -10.07 8.60
N THR A 145 -11.96 -9.54 9.57
CA THR A 145 -11.01 -8.44 9.32
C THR A 145 -9.98 -8.85 8.29
N LEU A 146 -9.35 -10.03 8.45
CA LEU A 146 -8.37 -10.57 7.50
C LEU A 146 -8.95 -10.82 6.11
N ARG A 147 -10.15 -11.42 6.02
CA ARG A 147 -10.81 -11.69 4.73
C ARG A 147 -11.13 -10.38 4.00
N THR A 148 -11.72 -9.41 4.70
CA THR A 148 -12.05 -8.10 4.15
C THR A 148 -10.78 -7.37 3.67
N ALA A 149 -9.74 -7.35 4.51
CA ALA A 149 -8.47 -6.71 4.16
C ALA A 149 -7.78 -7.34 2.94
N ARG A 150 -7.90 -8.66 2.75
CA ARG A 150 -7.41 -9.33 1.53
C ARG A 150 -8.18 -8.92 0.27
N HIS A 151 -9.51 -8.75 0.37
CA HIS A 151 -10.30 -8.21 -0.73
C HIS A 151 -9.92 -6.75 -1.04
N MET A 152 -9.75 -5.92 0.00
CA MET A 152 -9.28 -4.54 -0.13
C MET A 152 -7.89 -4.48 -0.79
N ARG A 153 -6.94 -5.32 -0.34
CA ARG A 153 -5.60 -5.43 -0.93
C ARG A 153 -5.69 -5.70 -2.43
N THR A 154 -6.44 -6.73 -2.83
CA THR A 154 -6.60 -7.10 -4.24
C THR A 154 -7.20 -5.95 -5.06
N ALA A 155 -8.24 -5.29 -4.55
CA ALA A 155 -8.88 -4.18 -5.24
C ALA A 155 -7.94 -2.97 -5.39
N LEU A 156 -7.20 -2.63 -4.34
CA LEU A 156 -6.25 -1.52 -4.33
C LEU A 156 -5.04 -1.79 -5.23
N GLN A 157 -4.49 -3.01 -5.23
CA GLN A 157 -3.39 -3.38 -6.12
C GLN A 157 -3.78 -3.26 -7.61
N LYS A 158 -5.05 -3.50 -7.96
CA LYS A 158 -5.55 -3.27 -9.34
C LYS A 158 -5.51 -1.80 -9.77
N THR A 159 -5.52 -0.87 -8.82
CA THR A 159 -5.35 0.57 -9.11
C THR A 159 -3.88 0.96 -9.34
N GLY A 160 -2.95 0.04 -9.11
CA GLY A 160 -1.51 0.30 -9.14
C GLY A 160 -0.93 0.73 -7.80
N ALA A 161 -1.76 0.97 -6.77
CA ALA A 161 -1.29 1.34 -5.45
C ALA A 161 -0.39 0.27 -4.84
N ARG A 162 0.63 0.70 -4.09
CA ARG A 162 1.40 -0.22 -3.27
C ARG A 162 0.66 -0.48 -1.98
N VAL A 163 0.32 -1.75 -1.73
CA VAL A 163 -0.41 -2.16 -0.52
C VAL A 163 0.49 -2.99 0.38
N LEU A 164 0.58 -2.58 1.64
CA LEU A 164 1.24 -3.32 2.72
C LEU A 164 0.17 -3.80 3.70
N MET A 165 0.25 -5.05 4.15
CA MET A 165 -0.62 -5.55 5.22
C MET A 165 0.19 -5.74 6.50
N THR A 166 -0.36 -5.38 7.66
CA THR A 166 0.27 -5.67 8.96
C THR A 166 0.35 -7.17 9.22
N ARG A 167 -0.68 -7.91 8.80
CA ARG A 167 -0.70 -9.37 8.71
C ARG A 167 -1.44 -9.85 7.47
N ASP A 168 -0.97 -10.93 6.87
CA ASP A 168 -1.65 -11.64 5.79
C ASP A 168 -2.01 -13.09 6.16
N LYS A 169 -1.81 -13.47 7.43
CA LYS A 169 -2.14 -14.77 8.04
C LYS A 169 -2.82 -14.54 9.39
N ASP A 170 -3.29 -15.61 10.02
CA ASP A 170 -3.84 -15.55 11.38
C ASP A 170 -2.71 -15.53 12.43
N VAL A 171 -2.11 -14.35 12.59
CA VAL A 171 -1.04 -14.06 13.56
C VAL A 171 -1.37 -12.75 14.26
N LEU A 172 -1.01 -12.62 15.54
CA LEU A 172 -1.15 -11.35 16.23
C LEU A 172 -0.06 -10.39 15.80
N ILE A 173 -0.42 -9.12 15.61
CA ILE A 173 0.53 -8.02 15.45
C ILE A 173 0.42 -7.13 16.69
N PRO A 174 1.52 -6.88 17.43
CA PRO A 174 1.51 -5.94 18.54
C PRO A 174 1.05 -4.55 18.09
N LEU A 175 0.21 -3.87 18.90
CA LEU A 175 -0.44 -2.62 18.49
C LEU A 175 0.52 -1.54 17.98
N LEU A 176 1.71 -1.42 18.58
CA LEU A 176 2.72 -0.43 18.16
C LEU A 176 3.45 -0.81 16.85
N HIS A 177 3.37 -2.05 16.38
CA HIS A 177 3.98 -2.44 15.09
C HIS A 177 3.18 -1.91 13.90
N ILE A 178 1.87 -1.73 14.06
CA ILE A 178 0.95 -1.19 13.06
C ILE A 178 1.36 0.24 12.62
N PRO A 179 1.42 1.24 13.52
CA PRO A 179 1.85 2.60 13.17
C PRO A 179 3.31 2.64 12.72
N ARG A 180 4.21 1.84 13.32
CA ARG A 180 5.62 1.75 12.89
C ARG A 180 5.75 1.32 11.43
N LEU A 181 4.88 0.43 10.94
CA LEU A 181 4.89 0.02 9.53
C LEU A 181 4.52 1.19 8.61
N ALA A 182 3.47 1.93 8.97
CA ALA A 182 3.05 3.13 8.22
C ALA A 182 4.15 4.20 8.20
N GLU A 183 4.80 4.46 9.34
CA GLU A 183 5.91 5.40 9.43
C GLU A 183 7.12 4.97 8.60
N LYS A 184 7.55 3.72 8.75
CA LYS A 184 8.72 3.16 8.06
C LYS A 184 8.62 3.29 6.55
N TYR A 185 7.43 3.08 6.00
CA TYR A 185 7.17 3.14 4.56
C TYR A 185 6.51 4.44 4.10
N GLN A 186 6.39 5.44 4.98
CA GLN A 186 5.79 6.75 4.69
C GLN A 186 4.41 6.62 4.03
N ALA A 187 3.56 5.76 4.58
CA ALA A 187 2.25 5.46 4.02
C ALA A 187 1.43 6.75 3.81
N ASP A 188 0.73 6.82 2.67
CA ASP A 188 -0.17 7.92 2.34
C ASP A 188 -1.55 7.73 2.99
N ALA A 189 -1.87 6.49 3.39
CA ALA A 189 -3.02 6.14 4.22
C ALA A 189 -2.73 4.85 5.02
N GLN A 190 -3.10 4.84 6.29
CA GLN A 190 -3.27 3.64 7.12
C GLN A 190 -4.75 3.40 7.37
N ILE A 191 -5.22 2.17 7.15
CA ILE A 191 -6.63 1.78 7.35
C ILE A 191 -6.67 0.54 8.24
N SER A 192 -7.14 0.70 9.47
CA SER A 192 -7.44 -0.41 10.38
C SER A 192 -8.87 -0.89 10.16
N ILE A 193 -9.09 -2.21 10.21
CA ILE A 193 -10.33 -2.87 9.78
C ILE A 193 -10.82 -3.73 10.93
N HIS A 194 -12.02 -3.44 11.41
CA HIS A 194 -12.66 -4.02 12.59
C HIS A 194 -14.16 -4.26 12.36
N PHE A 195 -14.77 -5.00 13.29
CA PHE A 195 -16.22 -5.17 13.39
C PHE A 195 -16.67 -4.99 14.84
N ASP A 196 -17.62 -4.08 15.03
CA ASP A 196 -18.07 -3.62 16.33
C ASP A 196 -18.79 -4.72 17.13
N HIS A 197 -18.94 -4.51 18.42
CA HIS A 197 -19.66 -5.38 19.35
C HIS A 197 -20.34 -4.54 20.42
N ALA A 198 -21.54 -4.92 20.82
CA ALA A 198 -22.25 -4.27 21.92
C ALA A 198 -23.00 -5.30 22.78
N GLY A 199 -23.12 -5.01 24.07
CA GLY A 199 -23.80 -5.89 25.02
C GLY A 199 -22.87 -6.97 25.60
N ASN A 200 -23.44 -8.11 25.94
CA ASN A 200 -22.71 -9.20 26.59
C ASN A 200 -21.87 -10.00 25.58
N GLU A 201 -20.71 -10.48 26.04
CA GLU A 201 -19.93 -11.48 25.32
C GLU A 201 -20.81 -12.69 24.97
N ASN A 202 -20.69 -13.18 23.74
CA ASN A 202 -21.53 -14.27 23.21
C ASN A 202 -23.06 -14.00 23.26
N GLY A 203 -23.47 -12.72 23.29
CA GLY A 203 -24.87 -12.29 23.24
C GLY A 203 -25.25 -11.63 21.91
N THR A 204 -26.53 -11.64 21.58
CA THR A 204 -27.10 -10.84 20.47
C THR A 204 -27.21 -9.37 20.86
N THR A 205 -27.05 -8.48 19.88
CA THR A 205 -27.34 -7.05 20.05
C THR A 205 -28.28 -6.54 18.95
N GLU A 206 -29.09 -5.54 19.31
CA GLU A 206 -29.86 -4.74 18.36
C GLU A 206 -29.02 -3.60 17.75
N ALA A 207 -27.86 -3.28 18.35
CA ALA A 207 -26.94 -2.30 17.79
C ALA A 207 -26.51 -2.72 16.38
N SER A 208 -26.50 -1.76 15.47
CA SER A 208 -26.25 -1.99 14.05
C SER A 208 -25.62 -0.75 13.44
N GLY A 209 -24.92 -0.94 12.33
CA GLY A 209 -24.34 0.15 11.56
C GLY A 209 -22.83 0.07 11.43
N ILE A 210 -22.29 0.74 10.43
CA ILE A 210 -20.86 0.98 10.27
C ILE A 210 -20.48 2.32 10.93
N SER A 211 -19.26 2.44 11.44
CA SER A 211 -18.70 3.71 11.93
C SER A 211 -17.22 3.81 11.57
N GLN A 212 -16.69 5.04 11.50
CA GLN A 212 -15.29 5.27 11.17
C GLN A 212 -14.64 6.24 12.14
N TYR A 213 -13.40 5.96 12.51
CA TYR A 213 -12.68 6.72 13.51
C TYR A 213 -11.39 7.31 12.95
N TYR A 214 -11.07 8.50 13.44
CA TYR A 214 -9.78 9.18 13.26
C TYR A 214 -9.29 9.69 14.60
N TYR A 215 -8.09 10.26 14.66
CA TYR A 215 -7.63 10.94 15.86
C TYR A 215 -6.95 12.26 15.50
N HIS A 216 -5.88 12.17 14.70
CA HIS A 216 -5.17 13.35 14.23
C HIS A 216 -5.92 14.08 13.11
N LYS A 217 -5.74 15.41 13.03
CA LYS A 217 -6.37 16.28 12.01
C LYS A 217 -6.10 15.80 10.58
N ASN A 218 -4.91 15.28 10.30
CA ASN A 218 -4.53 14.78 8.99
C ASN A 218 -5.24 13.45 8.61
N GLY A 219 -5.81 12.72 9.57
CA GLY A 219 -6.66 11.54 9.33
C GLY A 219 -8.13 11.90 9.03
N LYS A 220 -8.57 13.12 9.36
CA LYS A 220 -9.97 13.54 9.20
C LYS A 220 -10.43 13.52 7.75
N ALA A 221 -9.65 14.10 6.83
CA ALA A 221 -10.00 14.13 5.41
C ALA A 221 -10.03 12.73 4.77
N LEU A 222 -9.11 11.84 5.18
CA LEU A 222 -9.11 10.43 4.76
C LEU A 222 -10.39 9.74 5.24
N THR A 223 -10.72 9.91 6.51
CA THR A 223 -11.86 9.27 7.15
C THR A 223 -13.18 9.77 6.57
N GLN A 224 -13.28 11.08 6.28
CA GLN A 224 -14.45 11.66 5.62
C GLN A 224 -14.69 11.08 4.23
N ALA A 225 -13.64 11.00 3.40
CA ALA A 225 -13.77 10.46 2.05
C ALA A 225 -14.18 8.97 2.05
N LEU A 226 -13.65 8.20 3.00
CA LEU A 226 -14.04 6.81 3.20
C LEU A 226 -15.46 6.67 3.74
N ASN A 227 -15.84 7.45 4.76
CA ASN A 227 -17.18 7.47 5.33
C ASN A 227 -18.24 7.77 4.25
N THR A 228 -18.02 8.80 3.42
CA THR A 228 -18.92 9.15 2.31
C THR A 228 -19.08 8.00 1.31
N SER A 229 -17.99 7.33 0.93
CA SER A 229 -18.10 6.20 -0.02
C SER A 229 -18.74 4.97 0.62
N LEU A 230 -18.36 4.62 1.85
CA LEU A 230 -18.88 3.46 2.59
C LEU A 230 -20.37 3.60 2.95
N ASN A 231 -20.95 4.80 2.87
CA ASN A 231 -22.40 5.03 3.01
C ASN A 231 -23.26 4.23 2.02
N HIS A 232 -22.68 3.71 0.94
CA HIS A 232 -23.37 2.86 -0.04
C HIS A 232 -23.37 1.37 0.32
N LEU A 233 -22.87 1.00 1.50
CA LEU A 233 -22.99 -0.37 2.01
C LEU A 233 -24.43 -0.68 2.45
N PRO A 234 -24.85 -1.96 2.43
CA PRO A 234 -26.18 -2.36 2.89
C PRO A 234 -26.40 -2.23 4.41
N ILE A 235 -25.34 -1.98 5.18
CA ILE A 235 -25.40 -1.71 6.63
C ILE A 235 -25.37 -0.19 6.81
N ASN A 236 -26.34 0.37 7.55
CA ASN A 236 -26.48 1.81 7.74
C ASN A 236 -25.20 2.47 8.26
N ASN A 237 -24.89 3.68 7.80
CA ASN A 237 -23.72 4.41 8.25
C ASN A 237 -24.07 5.31 9.44
N ARG A 238 -23.38 5.12 10.56
CA ARG A 238 -23.52 5.92 11.77
C ARG A 238 -22.66 7.19 11.77
N GLY A 239 -21.85 7.37 10.74
CA GLY A 239 -20.96 8.52 10.61
C GLY A 239 -19.53 8.22 11.05
N MET A 240 -18.80 9.30 11.34
CA MET A 240 -17.42 9.25 11.79
C MET A 240 -17.24 10.07 13.05
N ASP A 241 -16.30 9.66 13.89
CA ASP A 241 -15.97 10.33 15.15
C ASP A 241 -14.45 10.30 15.41
N ASP A 242 -13.97 11.08 16.37
CA ASP A 242 -12.61 10.95 16.86
C ASP A 242 -12.50 9.94 18.02
N ALA A 243 -11.44 9.14 18.02
CA ALA A 243 -11.16 8.17 19.07
C ALA A 243 -9.65 7.95 19.23
N GLN A 244 -9.17 7.96 20.47
CA GLN A 244 -7.75 7.81 20.79
C GLN A 244 -7.30 6.34 20.84
N TYR A 245 -7.59 5.57 19.78
CA TYR A 245 -7.04 4.23 19.63
C TYR A 245 -5.53 4.29 19.39
N VAL A 246 -4.76 3.39 20.00
CA VAL A 246 -3.28 3.37 19.89
C VAL A 246 -2.81 3.39 18.43
N VAL A 247 -3.50 2.67 17.54
CA VAL A 247 -3.17 2.60 16.11
C VAL A 247 -3.40 3.92 15.35
N LEU A 248 -4.26 4.80 15.88
CA LEU A 248 -4.55 6.14 15.35
C LEU A 248 -3.71 7.21 16.06
N ASP A 249 -3.48 7.07 17.36
CA ASP A 249 -2.71 8.01 18.18
C ASP A 249 -1.20 7.95 17.86
N LYS A 250 -0.63 6.75 17.73
CA LYS A 250 0.83 6.57 17.58
C LYS A 250 1.35 6.67 16.15
N VAL A 251 0.52 7.14 15.21
CA VAL A 251 0.89 7.35 13.80
C VAL A 251 0.77 8.82 13.44
N THR A 252 1.81 9.38 12.84
CA THR A 252 1.83 10.75 12.29
C THR A 252 1.35 10.81 10.84
N ARG A 253 1.26 9.66 10.17
CA ARG A 253 0.68 9.51 8.83
C ARG A 253 -0.87 9.55 8.89
N PRO A 254 -1.56 9.94 7.79
CA PRO A 254 -3.02 9.87 7.74
C PRO A 254 -3.53 8.45 8.05
N ALA A 255 -4.39 8.32 9.05
CA ALA A 255 -4.90 7.04 9.52
C ALA A 255 -6.39 7.09 9.83
N THR A 256 -7.06 5.96 9.64
CA THR A 256 -8.46 5.73 10.00
C THR A 256 -8.65 4.30 10.52
N LEU A 257 -9.68 4.10 11.32
CA LEU A 257 -10.18 2.79 11.73
C LEU A 257 -11.62 2.64 11.26
N LEU A 258 -11.93 1.52 10.61
CA LEU A 258 -13.26 1.22 10.07
C LEU A 258 -13.91 0.14 10.92
N GLU A 259 -15.04 0.45 11.55
CA GLU A 259 -15.96 -0.53 12.11
C GLU A 259 -17.02 -0.85 11.06
N LEU A 260 -16.97 -2.05 10.48
CA LEU A 260 -17.73 -2.43 9.29
C LEU A 260 -19.02 -3.20 9.63
N GLY A 261 -19.65 -2.85 10.74
CA GLY A 261 -20.88 -3.49 11.24
C GLY A 261 -20.64 -4.25 12.54
N TYR A 262 -21.73 -4.57 13.23
CA TYR A 262 -21.68 -5.28 14.51
C TYR A 262 -21.61 -6.80 14.28
N ILE A 263 -20.54 -7.45 14.72
CA ILE A 263 -20.35 -8.90 14.51
C ILE A 263 -21.39 -9.74 15.28
N ASN A 264 -21.89 -9.24 16.41
CA ASN A 264 -22.91 -9.89 17.22
C ASN A 264 -24.35 -9.43 16.94
N ASN A 265 -24.56 -8.59 15.92
CA ASN A 265 -25.88 -8.34 15.35
C ASN A 265 -26.17 -9.38 14.25
N PRO A 266 -27.19 -10.24 14.36
CA PRO A 266 -27.44 -11.32 13.40
C PRO A 266 -27.65 -10.84 11.94
N SER A 267 -28.30 -9.69 11.77
CA SER A 267 -28.57 -9.09 10.45
C SER A 267 -27.30 -8.55 9.79
N ASN A 268 -26.43 -7.87 10.57
CA ASN A 268 -25.12 -7.43 10.10
C ASN A 268 -24.23 -8.64 9.78
N PHE A 269 -24.15 -9.61 10.69
CA PHE A 269 -23.28 -10.77 10.53
C PHE A 269 -23.64 -11.63 9.31
N LYS A 270 -24.94 -11.73 8.98
CA LYS A 270 -25.41 -12.37 7.75
C LYS A 270 -24.77 -11.78 6.49
N LEU A 271 -24.48 -10.48 6.49
CA LEU A 271 -23.79 -9.76 5.41
C LEU A 271 -22.26 -9.88 5.55
N ILE A 272 -21.70 -9.54 6.72
CA ILE A 272 -20.26 -9.52 7.03
C ILE A 272 -19.56 -10.81 6.59
N ARG A 273 -20.21 -11.96 6.83
CA ARG A 273 -19.63 -13.26 6.51
C ARG A 273 -19.53 -13.59 5.03
N THR A 274 -20.18 -12.81 4.16
CA THR A 274 -20.25 -13.06 2.72
C THR A 274 -19.09 -12.41 1.97
N THR A 275 -18.59 -13.10 0.95
CA THR A 275 -17.62 -12.54 0.00
C THR A 275 -18.16 -11.29 -0.70
N LYS A 276 -19.49 -11.24 -0.98
CA LYS A 276 -20.14 -10.09 -1.62
C LYS A 276 -19.97 -8.81 -0.80
N TYR A 277 -20.26 -8.86 0.50
CA TYR A 277 -20.09 -7.70 1.38
C TYR A 277 -18.62 -7.26 1.45
N GLN A 278 -17.69 -8.21 1.62
CA GLN A 278 -16.26 -7.94 1.69
C GLN A 278 -15.70 -7.31 0.40
N GLN A 279 -16.22 -7.73 -0.77
CA GLN A 279 -15.89 -7.12 -2.06
C GLN A 279 -16.50 -5.73 -2.23
N GLN A 280 -17.73 -5.48 -1.75
CA GLN A 280 -18.34 -4.16 -1.75
C GLN A 280 -17.55 -3.17 -0.88
N VAL A 281 -17.15 -3.59 0.33
CA VAL A 281 -16.24 -2.79 1.19
C VAL A 281 -14.96 -2.46 0.43
N ALA A 282 -14.34 -3.44 -0.24
CA ALA A 282 -13.12 -3.22 -1.00
C ALA A 282 -13.29 -2.22 -2.16
N GLN A 283 -14.39 -2.30 -2.91
CA GLN A 283 -14.70 -1.39 -4.01
C GLN A 283 -14.94 0.04 -3.51
N LEU A 284 -15.73 0.21 -2.45
CA LEU A 284 -16.02 1.52 -1.88
C LEU A 284 -14.77 2.13 -1.21
N THR A 285 -13.92 1.31 -0.60
CA THR A 285 -12.62 1.81 -0.09
C THR A 285 -11.75 2.37 -1.23
N VAL A 286 -11.69 1.68 -2.38
CA VAL A 286 -10.98 2.20 -3.56
C VAL A 286 -11.55 3.54 -4.02
N GLN A 287 -12.87 3.68 -4.06
CA GLN A 287 -13.54 4.93 -4.45
C GLN A 287 -13.26 6.06 -3.46
N GLY A 288 -13.41 5.82 -2.15
CA GLY A 288 -13.11 6.81 -1.12
C GLY A 288 -11.66 7.27 -1.15
N LEU A 289 -10.71 6.35 -1.33
CA LEU A 289 -9.29 6.70 -1.49
C LEU A 289 -9.00 7.45 -2.79
N ALA A 290 -9.65 7.10 -3.90
CA ALA A 290 -9.49 7.85 -5.15
C ALA A 290 -9.95 9.30 -4.98
N THR A 291 -11.07 9.54 -4.30
CA THR A 291 -11.55 10.89 -3.94
C THR A 291 -10.56 11.63 -3.05
N TYR A 292 -10.14 11.00 -1.94
CA TYR A 292 -9.16 11.57 -0.99
C TYR A 292 -7.88 12.01 -1.68
N PHE A 293 -7.34 11.14 -2.54
CA PHE A 293 -6.09 11.38 -3.23
C PHE A 293 -6.19 12.37 -4.39
N LYS A 294 -7.37 12.58 -4.97
CA LYS A 294 -7.61 13.63 -5.96
C LYS A 294 -7.64 15.01 -5.28
N GLN A 295 -8.45 15.19 -4.23
CA GLN A 295 -8.60 16.46 -3.52
C GLN A 295 -7.29 16.96 -2.89
N ASN A 296 -6.49 16.05 -2.33
CA ASN A 296 -5.19 16.40 -1.74
C ASN A 296 -4.07 16.67 -2.76
N THR A 297 -4.35 16.50 -4.05
CA THR A 297 -3.46 16.95 -5.12
C THR A 297 -3.77 18.41 -5.53
N GLU A 298 -5.00 18.89 -5.28
CA GLU A 298 -5.47 20.23 -5.67
C GLU A 298 -5.28 21.30 -4.57
N MET A 299 -5.01 20.89 -3.31
CA MET A 299 -4.79 21.79 -2.16
C MET A 299 -3.31 22.10 -1.86
N LYS A 300 -2.40 21.81 -2.80
CA LYS A 300 -0.96 22.11 -2.70
C LYS A 300 -0.49 22.87 -3.93
#